data_AF-A0A2R5FEG3-F1
#
_entry.id   AF-A0A2R5FEG3-F1
#
_cell.length_a   1.000
_cell.length_b   1.000
_cell.length_c   1.000
_cell.angle_alpha   90.00
_cell.angle_beta   90.00
_cell.angle_gamma   90.00
#
_symmetry.space_group_name_H-M   'P 1'
#
loop_
_entity.id
_entity.type
_entity.pdbx_description
1 polymer ?
#
loop_
_entity_poly.entity_id
_entity_poly.type
_entity_poly.pdbx_seq_one_letter_code
_entity_poly.pdbx_strand_id
1 'polypeptide(L)'
;MTNHPNRLTIAAAVKLVMERDGKKHVWFGQERIWHEAYELARGAANVHPNDVWKRVRSALAASNLFEQTQYIRAADWSGREILHPRYVLKSKPDQYKSAFNTKNC
;
A
#
# COMPACT_ATOMS: atom_id res chain seq x y z
N MET A 1 22.34 -20.12 -13.20
CA MET A 1 21.53 -19.47 -12.14
C MET A 1 21.15 -18.09 -12.61
N THR A 2 19.98 -17.93 -13.21
CA THR A 2 19.51 -16.63 -13.74
C THR A 2 19.06 -15.75 -12.58
N ASN A 3 19.88 -14.76 -12.22
CA ASN A 3 19.50 -13.67 -11.34
C ASN A 3 18.22 -13.01 -11.86
N HIS A 4 17.06 -13.35 -11.27
CA HIS A 4 15.84 -12.59 -11.50
C HIS A 4 16.00 -11.25 -10.79
N PRO A 5 15.91 -10.10 -11.50
CA PRO A 5 15.98 -8.80 -10.87
C PRO A 5 14.86 -8.71 -9.83
N ASN A 6 15.27 -8.53 -8.57
CA ASN A 6 14.50 -8.11 -7.40
C ASN A 6 12.98 -7.93 -7.67
N ARG A 7 12.18 -9.01 -7.57
CA ARG A 7 10.74 -8.94 -7.84
C ARG A 7 10.09 -8.01 -6.81
N LEU A 8 9.62 -6.84 -7.27
CA LEU A 8 8.94 -5.86 -6.44
C LEU A 8 7.77 -6.51 -5.70
N THR A 9 7.70 -6.34 -4.38
CA THR A 9 6.55 -6.84 -3.60
C THR A 9 5.31 -6.00 -3.93
N ILE A 10 4.11 -6.57 -3.79
CA ILE A 10 2.86 -5.82 -4.04
C ILE A 10 2.78 -4.58 -3.15
N ALA A 11 3.17 -4.68 -1.88
CA ALA A 11 3.21 -3.53 -0.97
C ALA A 11 4.20 -2.45 -1.44
N ALA A 12 5.40 -2.83 -1.90
CA ALA A 12 6.36 -1.87 -2.44
C ALA A 12 5.84 -1.20 -3.73
N ALA A 13 5.11 -1.94 -4.58
CA ALA A 13 4.45 -1.37 -5.75
C ALA A 13 3.34 -0.38 -5.37
N VAL A 14 2.51 -0.70 -4.37
CA VAL A 14 1.48 0.24 -3.87
C VAL A 14 2.13 1.52 -3.37
N LYS A 15 3.23 1.42 -2.62
CA LYS A 15 3.98 2.59 -2.16
C LYS A 15 4.41 3.48 -3.34
N LEU A 16 5.01 2.91 -4.38
CA LEU A 16 5.47 3.67 -5.55
C LEU A 16 4.31 4.38 -6.26
N VAL A 17 3.19 3.68 -6.48
CA VAL A 17 2.00 4.28 -7.12
C VAL A 17 1.43 5.41 -6.26
N MET A 18 1.35 5.21 -4.94
CA MET A 18 0.92 6.25 -4.01
C MET A 18 1.84 7.48 -4.04
N GLU A 19 3.17 7.27 -4.01
CA GLU A 19 4.15 8.35 -4.05
C GLU A 19 4.05 9.14 -5.36
N ARG A 20 3.96 8.44 -6.50
CA ARG A 20 3.78 9.06 -7.81
C ARG A 20 2.50 9.88 -7.90
N ASP A 21 1.42 9.38 -7.31
CA ASP A 21 0.10 10.00 -7.36
C ASP A 21 -0.12 11.05 -6.24
N GLY A 22 0.91 11.32 -5.42
CA GLY A 22 0.84 12.25 -4.30
C GLY A 22 -0.15 11.84 -3.21
N LYS A 23 -0.46 10.54 -3.09
CA LYS A 23 -1.45 10.01 -2.13
C LYS A 23 -0.79 9.67 -0.80
N LYS A 24 -1.38 10.18 0.29
CA LYS A 24 -0.93 9.91 1.66
C LYS A 24 -1.53 8.63 2.27
N HIS A 25 -2.64 8.16 1.71
CA HIS A 25 -3.38 7.01 2.19
C HIS A 25 -4.00 6.23 1.03
N VAL A 26 -4.24 4.95 1.25
CA VAL A 26 -4.89 4.05 0.28
C VAL A 26 -5.98 3.23 0.94
N TRP A 27 -7.06 3.01 0.20
CA TRP A 27 -8.19 2.19 0.60
C TRP A 27 -8.89 1.61 -0.64
N PHE A 28 -9.88 0.76 -0.41
CA PHE A 28 -10.54 -0.06 -1.43
C PHE A 28 -11.12 0.72 -2.61
N GLY A 29 -11.75 1.88 -2.39
CA GLY A 29 -12.35 2.70 -3.45
C GLY A 29 -11.34 3.43 -4.35
N GLN A 30 -10.03 3.21 -4.16
CA GLN A 30 -8.98 3.71 -5.05
C GLN A 30 -8.50 2.59 -5.98
N GLU A 31 -9.43 1.97 -6.69
CA GLU A 31 -9.21 0.74 -7.47
C GLU A 31 -8.02 0.83 -8.41
N ARG A 32 -7.81 1.98 -9.07
CA ARG A 32 -6.68 2.22 -9.97
C ARG A 32 -5.33 1.92 -9.29
N ILE A 33 -5.13 2.40 -8.07
CA ILE A 33 -3.85 2.21 -7.35
C ILE A 33 -3.59 0.72 -7.10
N TRP A 34 -4.64 -0.04 -6.80
CA TRP A 34 -4.54 -1.45 -6.46
C TRP A 34 -4.24 -2.30 -7.70
N HIS A 35 -4.95 -2.02 -8.80
CA HIS A 35 -4.71 -2.68 -10.08
C HIS A 35 -3.32 -2.39 -10.61
N GLU A 36 -2.94 -1.12 -10.66
CA GLU A 36 -1.65 -0.70 -11.17
C GLU A 36 -0.50 -1.26 -10.33
N ALA A 37 -0.60 -1.24 -9.00
CA ALA A 37 0.40 -1.84 -8.13
C ALA A 37 0.52 -3.36 -8.32
N TYR A 38 -0.61 -4.04 -8.56
CA TYR A 38 -0.61 -5.47 -8.81
C TYR A 38 0.05 -5.81 -10.15
N GLU A 39 -0.28 -5.07 -11.21
CA GLU A 39 0.34 -5.19 -12.51
C GLU A 39 1.85 -4.93 -12.44
N LEU A 40 2.28 -3.86 -11.76
CA LEU A 40 3.69 -3.56 -11.55
C LEU A 40 4.44 -4.68 -10.79
N ALA A 41 3.81 -5.32 -9.80
CA ALA A 41 4.46 -6.35 -9.00
C ALA A 41 4.42 -7.77 -9.61
N ARG A 42 3.39 -8.06 -10.42
CA ARG A 42 3.10 -9.42 -10.90
C ARG A 42 3.10 -9.58 -12.42
N GLY A 43 2.98 -8.50 -13.18
CA GLY A 43 2.95 -8.50 -14.65
C GLY A 43 1.70 -9.13 -15.26
N ALA A 44 0.61 -9.28 -14.49
CA ALA A 44 -0.57 -10.02 -14.91
C ALA A 44 -1.79 -9.10 -15.05
N ALA A 45 -2.24 -8.88 -16.30
CA ALA A 45 -3.41 -8.07 -16.64
C ALA A 45 -4.75 -8.84 -16.54
N ASN A 46 -4.72 -10.17 -16.65
CA ASN A 46 -5.92 -11.02 -16.70
C ASN A 46 -6.23 -11.69 -15.35
N VAL A 47 -6.43 -10.89 -14.29
CA VAL A 47 -6.87 -11.39 -12.98
C VAL A 47 -8.18 -10.71 -12.61
N HIS A 48 -9.12 -11.47 -12.06
CA HIS A 48 -10.39 -10.93 -11.61
C HIS A 48 -10.15 -9.77 -10.60
N PRO A 49 -10.81 -8.61 -10.74
CA PRO A 49 -10.59 -7.45 -9.87
C PRO A 49 -10.66 -7.75 -8.38
N ASN A 50 -11.66 -8.53 -7.95
CA ASN A 50 -11.78 -8.98 -6.55
C ASN A 50 -10.54 -9.75 -6.04
N ASP A 51 -9.86 -10.53 -6.88
CA ASP A 51 -8.67 -11.26 -6.48
C ASP A 51 -7.44 -10.36 -6.40
N VAL A 52 -7.33 -9.37 -7.30
CA VAL A 52 -6.35 -8.29 -7.19
C VAL A 52 -6.54 -7.60 -5.85
N TRP A 53 -7.77 -7.24 -5.49
CA TRP A 53 -8.05 -6.57 -4.24
C TRP A 53 -7.68 -7.40 -3.02
N LYS A 54 -8.12 -8.67 -2.95
CA LYS A 54 -7.75 -9.56 -1.85
C LYS A 54 -6.24 -9.67 -1.69
N ARG A 55 -5.50 -9.82 -2.80
CA ARG A 55 -4.03 -9.98 -2.78
C ARG A 55 -3.32 -8.71 -2.33
N VAL A 56 -3.73 -7.55 -2.83
CA VAL A 56 -3.17 -6.25 -2.42
C VAL A 56 -3.45 -5.99 -0.95
N ARG A 57 -4.70 -6.18 -0.48
CA ARG A 57 -5.06 -6.01 0.94
C ARG A 57 -4.20 -6.88 1.85
N SER A 58 -4.10 -8.17 1.53
CA SER A 58 -3.28 -9.11 2.30
C SER A 58 -1.80 -8.71 2.31
N ALA A 59 -1.28 -8.22 1.18
CA ALA A 59 0.10 -7.73 1.09
C ALA A 59 0.34 -6.47 1.93
N LEU A 60 -0.61 -5.53 1.97
CA LEU A 60 -0.53 -4.33 2.82
C LEU A 60 -0.56 -4.71 4.30
N ALA A 61 -1.51 -5.57 4.70
CA ALA A 61 -1.65 -6.01 6.08
C ALA A 61 -0.42 -6.79 6.60
N ALA A 62 0.24 -7.57 5.75
CA ALA A 62 1.44 -8.32 6.10
C ALA A 62 2.74 -7.49 5.99
N SER A 63 2.69 -6.26 5.48
CA SER A 63 3.87 -5.45 5.22
C SER A 63 4.25 -4.56 6.39
N ASN A 64 5.56 -4.40 6.62
CA ASN A 64 6.09 -3.38 7.53
C ASN A 64 6.07 -1.97 6.95
N LEU A 65 5.70 -1.78 5.67
CA LEU A 65 5.64 -0.47 5.01
C LEU A 65 4.36 0.29 5.31
N PHE A 66 3.29 -0.40 5.70
CA PHE A 66 1.98 0.18 5.89
C PHE A 66 1.47 -0.08 7.30
N GLU A 67 0.71 0.88 7.80
CA GLU A 67 -0.12 0.69 8.99
C GLU A 67 -1.57 0.97 8.65
N GLN A 68 -2.46 0.18 9.25
CA GLN A 68 -3.88 0.43 9.18
C GLN A 68 -4.24 1.49 10.21
N THR A 69 -4.82 2.61 9.78
CA THR A 69 -5.13 3.73 10.68
C THR A 69 -6.60 3.84 11.02
N GLN A 70 -7.47 3.55 10.06
CA GLN A 70 -8.91 3.79 10.16
C GLN A 70 -9.68 2.78 9.31
N TYR A 71 -11.00 2.79 9.47
CA TYR A 71 -11.93 2.13 8.56
C TYR A 71 -12.76 3.18 7.83
N ILE A 72 -13.02 2.91 6.56
CA ILE A 72 -14.03 3.61 5.77
C ILE A 72 -15.29 2.75 5.82
N ARG A 73 -16.39 3.36 6.27
CA ARG A 73 -17.71 2.74 6.31
C ARG A 73 -18.33 2.85 4.92
N ALA A 74 -18.66 1.72 4.34
CA ALA A 74 -19.42 1.60 3.10
C ALA A 74 -20.68 0.75 3.38
N ALA A 75 -21.64 0.78 2.46
CA ALA A 75 -22.76 -0.15 2.48
C ALA A 75 -22.72 -1.00 1.21
N ASP A 76 -23.03 -2.29 1.32
CA ASP A 76 -23.30 -3.09 0.12
C ASP A 76 -24.69 -2.80 -0.46
N TRP A 77 -24.99 -3.47 -1.57
CA TRP A 77 -26.28 -3.36 -2.26
C TRP A 77 -27.48 -3.79 -1.39
N SER A 78 -27.26 -4.56 -0.33
CA SER A 78 -28.29 -4.99 0.63
C SER A 78 -28.47 -4.00 1.80
N GLY A 79 -27.68 -2.93 1.83
CA GLY A 79 -27.68 -1.94 2.91
C GLY A 79 -26.87 -2.36 4.13
N ARG A 80 -26.15 -3.49 4.07
CA ARG A 80 -25.28 -3.93 5.17
C ARG A 80 -24.00 -3.10 5.17
N GLU A 81 -23.61 -2.65 6.36
CA GLU A 81 -22.34 -1.95 6.53
C GLU A 81 -21.14 -2.88 6.31
N ILE A 82 -20.21 -2.39 5.50
CA ILE A 82 -18.91 -2.99 5.23
C ILE A 82 -17.82 -2.02 5.67
N LEU A 83 -16.84 -2.53 6.42
CA LEU A 83 -15.68 -1.77 6.87
C LEU A 83 -14.48 -2.05 5.96
N HIS A 84 -14.01 -1.03 5.26
CA HIS A 84 -12.80 -1.11 4.45
C HIS A 84 -11.61 -0.49 5.18
N PRO A 85 -10.51 -1.22 5.41
CA PRO A 85 -9.34 -0.66 6.08
C PRO A 85 -8.68 0.41 5.21
N ARG A 86 -8.27 1.50 5.86
CA ARG A 86 -7.45 2.56 5.30
C ARG A 86 -6.01 2.40 5.75
N TYR A 87 -5.10 2.28 4.80
CA TYR A 87 -3.67 2.15 5.04
C TYR A 87 -2.95 3.47 4.77
N VAL A 88 -1.92 3.75 5.57
CA VAL A 88 -0.95 4.82 5.33
C VAL A 88 0.45 4.23 5.34
N LEU A 89 1.40 4.92 4.72
CA LEU A 89 2.81 4.55 4.84
C LEU A 89 3.25 4.76 6.29
N LYS A 90 3.89 3.76 6.89
CA LYS A 90 4.55 3.96 8.18
C LYS A 90 5.60 5.04 7.98
N SER A 91 5.53 6.10 8.78
CA SER A 91 6.68 6.98 8.94
C SER A 91 7.83 6.09 9.38
N LYS A 92 8.94 6.05 8.63
CA LYS A 92 10.18 5.52 9.19
C LYS A 92 10.37 6.22 10.55
N PRO A 93 10.79 5.54 11.62
CA PRO A 93 11.36 6.28 12.74
C PRO A 93 12.42 7.19 12.12
N ASP A 94 12.32 8.50 12.34
CA ASP A 94 13.20 9.51 11.78
C ASP A 94 14.67 9.07 11.96
N GLN A 95 15.28 8.46 10.95
CA GLN A 95 16.73 8.22 10.93
C GLN A 95 17.51 9.54 10.76
N TYR A 96 16.81 10.68 10.77
CA TYR A 96 17.36 12.03 10.64
C TYR A 96 17.38 12.83 11.96
N LYS A 97 17.01 12.23 13.11
CA LYS A 97 17.17 12.87 14.44
C LYS A 97 18.42 12.42 15.22
N SER A 98 19.54 12.15 14.52
CA SER A 98 20.83 11.91 15.17
C SER A 98 22.02 12.53 14.42
N ALA A 99 21.84 13.71 13.82
CA ALA A 99 22.96 14.46 13.22
C ALA A 99 22.94 15.98 13.48
N PHE A 100 22.07 16.48 14.36
CA PHE A 100 22.11 17.87 14.83
C PHE A 100 21.99 17.91 16.36
N ASN A 101 23.04 17.46 17.04
CA ASN A 101 23.48 18.14 18.26
C ASN A 101 25.02 18.08 18.33
N THR A 102 25.65 18.59 17.28
CA THR A 102 27.02 19.07 17.36
C THR A 102 26.95 20.39 18.12
N LYS A 103 27.55 20.39 19.32
CA LYS A 103 28.08 21.53 20.08
C LYS A 103 27.87 22.91 19.43
N ASN A 104 27.19 23.81 20.13
CA ASN A 104 27.67 25.17 20.41
C ASN A 104 26.60 25.96 21.19
N CYS A 105 26.78 26.05 22.51
CA CYS A 105 26.98 27.28 23.29
C CYS A 105 26.91 26.94 24.78
#